data_AF-A0A378BQN3-F1
#
_entry.id   AF-A0A378BQN3-F1
#
_cell.length_a   1.000
_cell.length_b   1.000
_cell.length_c   1.000
_cell.angle_alpha   90.00
_cell.angle_beta   90.00
_cell.angle_gamma   90.00
#
_symmetry.space_group_name_H-M   'P 1'
#
loop_
_entity.id
_entity.type
_entity.pdbx_description
1 polymer ?
#
loop_
_entity_poly.entity_id
_entity_poly.type
_entity_poly.pdbx_seq_one_letter_code
_entity_poly.pdbx_strand_id
1 'polypeptide(L)'
;MNKALLAHFYAVKHWDIPDGFLCPPVPGRADYIHHLADLLAGDSGEVPKDATILDIGTGANLIYPLIGAHEYGWRFTGSEINPQAFASAQAGLSMATRA
;
A
#
# COMPACT_ATOMS: atom_id res chain seq x y z
N MET A 1 5.47 4.15 -15.93
CA MET A 1 4.00 4.11 -15.78
C MET A 1 3.58 4.08 -14.31
N ASN A 2 3.87 3.02 -13.54
CA ASN A 2 3.44 2.91 -12.13
C ASN A 2 3.86 4.08 -11.23
N LYS A 3 5.10 4.57 -11.34
CA LYS A 3 5.56 5.76 -10.61
C LYS A 3 4.66 6.99 -10.86
N ALA A 4 4.21 7.18 -12.10
CA ALA A 4 3.33 8.31 -12.46
C ALA A 4 1.92 8.13 -11.90
N LEU A 5 1.37 6.91 -11.94
CA LEU A 5 0.07 6.61 -11.32
C LEU A 5 0.11 6.86 -9.82
N LEU A 6 1.15 6.35 -9.15
CA LEU A 6 1.34 6.49 -7.71
C LEU A 6 1.53 7.96 -7.28
N ALA A 7 2.28 8.73 -8.06
CA ALA A 7 2.45 10.16 -7.80
C ALA A 7 1.15 10.95 -8.03
N HIS A 8 0.38 10.63 -9.08
CA HIS A 8 -0.80 11.38 -9.46
C HIS A 8 -2.02 11.08 -8.56
N PHE A 9 -2.26 9.80 -8.25
CA PHE A 9 -3.47 9.38 -7.53
C PHE A 9 -3.27 9.18 -6.02
N TYR A 10 -2.05 8.84 -5.57
CA TYR A 10 -1.79 8.44 -4.18
C TYR A 10 -0.71 9.29 -3.49
N ALA A 11 -0.32 10.42 -4.10
CA ALA A 11 0.69 11.35 -3.61
C ALA A 11 2.09 10.74 -3.32
N VAL A 12 2.40 9.55 -3.85
CA VAL A 12 3.69 8.89 -3.66
C VAL A 12 4.71 9.43 -4.66
N LYS A 13 5.52 10.40 -4.22
CA LYS A 13 6.51 11.09 -5.08
C LYS A 13 7.74 10.24 -5.40
N HIS A 14 8.17 9.43 -4.44
CA HIS A 14 9.36 8.59 -4.56
C HIS A 14 8.95 7.15 -4.33
N TRP A 15 8.91 6.40 -5.43
CA TRP A 15 8.63 4.98 -5.42
C TRP A 15 9.66 4.28 -6.29
N ASP A 16 10.40 3.37 -5.69
CA ASP A 16 11.41 2.57 -6.37
C ASP A 16 11.37 1.15 -5.85
N ILE A 17 11.57 0.20 -6.75
CA ILE A 17 11.56 -1.23 -6.44
C ILE A 17 12.91 -1.77 -6.92
N PRO A 18 13.63 -2.56 -6.11
CA PRO A 18 14.86 -3.19 -6.57
C PRO A 18 14.61 -4.15 -7.74
N ASP A 19 15.63 -4.32 -8.57
CA ASP A 19 15.58 -5.30 -9.65
C ASP A 19 15.30 -6.71 -9.13
N GLY A 20 14.55 -7.49 -9.91
CA GLY A 20 14.14 -8.85 -9.56
C GLY A 20 12.91 -8.95 -8.65
N PHE A 21 12.36 -7.83 -8.18
CA PHE A 21 11.11 -7.81 -7.40
C PHE A 21 9.90 -7.47 -8.27
N LEU A 22 8.73 -7.92 -7.80
CA LEU A 22 7.48 -7.70 -8.51
C LEU A 22 7.12 -6.21 -8.56
N CYS A 23 6.97 -5.70 -9.79
CA CYS A 23 6.35 -4.41 -10.05
C CYS A 23 4.83 -4.61 -10.20
N PRO A 24 4.01 -4.21 -9.20
CA PRO A 24 2.59 -4.55 -9.20
C PRO A 24 1.79 -3.68 -10.19
N PRO A 25 0.74 -4.21 -10.83
CA PRO A 25 -0.21 -3.39 -11.60
C PRO A 25 -1.07 -2.55 -10.65
N VAL A 26 -0.80 -1.25 -10.56
CA VAL A 26 -1.41 -0.35 -9.56
C VAL A 26 -2.95 -0.39 -9.55
N PRO A 27 -3.66 -0.27 -10.69
CA PRO A 27 -5.12 -0.25 -10.67
C PRO A 27 -5.74 -1.52 -10.06
N GLY A 28 -5.24 -2.70 -10.44
CA GLY A 28 -5.75 -3.96 -9.89
C GLY A 28 -5.43 -4.16 -8.40
N ARG A 29 -4.45 -3.43 -7.84
CA ARG A 29 -4.18 -3.42 -6.39
C ARG A 29 -5.10 -2.43 -5.66
N ALA A 30 -5.46 -1.33 -6.31
CA ALA A 30 -6.47 -0.41 -5.80
C ALA A 30 -7.85 -1.07 -5.75
N ASP A 31 -8.23 -1.81 -6.79
CA ASP A 31 -9.50 -2.56 -6.83
C ASP A 31 -9.62 -3.51 -5.63
N TYR A 32 -8.52 -4.16 -5.23
CA TYR A 32 -8.52 -5.02 -4.05
C TYR A 32 -8.72 -4.22 -2.75
N ILE A 33 -8.05 -3.08 -2.59
CA ILE A 33 -8.24 -2.21 -1.42
C ILE A 33 -9.67 -1.67 -1.33
N HIS A 34 -10.26 -1.25 -2.46
CA HIS A 34 -11.64 -0.80 -2.49
C HIS A 34 -12.62 -1.94 -2.17
N HIS A 35 -12.38 -3.15 -2.67
CA HIS A 35 -13.19 -4.31 -2.32
C HIS A 35 -13.08 -4.67 -0.83
N LEU A 36 -11.90 -4.52 -0.22
CA LEU A 36 -11.72 -4.68 1.21
C LEU A 36 -12.53 -3.63 2.00
N ALA A 37 -12.62 -2.39 1.51
CA ALA A 37 -13.40 -1.34 2.14
C ALA A 37 -14.89 -1.67 2.13
N ASP A 38 -15.41 -2.14 0.99
CA ASP A 38 -16.80 -2.60 0.87
C ASP A 38 -17.09 -3.76 1.84
N LEU A 39 -16.16 -4.71 1.95
CA LEU A 39 -16.30 -5.83 2.88
C LEU A 39 -16.33 -5.37 4.34
N LEU A 40 -15.47 -4.42 4.71
CA LEU A 40 -15.40 -3.89 6.08
C LEU A 40 -16.60 -3.01 6.43
N ALA A 41 -17.19 -2.33 5.45
CA ALA A 41 -18.42 -1.57 5.64
C ALA A 41 -19.61 -2.48 6.02
N GLY A 42 -19.61 -3.71 5.49
CA GLY A 42 -20.66 -4.71 5.77
C GLY A 42 -22.06 -4.13 5.59
N ASP A 43 -22.97 -4.48 6.50
CA ASP A 43 -24.36 -4.02 6.44
C ASP A 43 -24.53 -2.54 6.84
N SER A 44 -23.52 -1.94 7.47
CA SER A 44 -23.58 -0.53 7.88
C SER A 44 -23.44 0.42 6.71
N GLY A 45 -22.80 -0.02 5.62
CA GLY A 45 -22.43 0.82 4.48
C GLY A 45 -21.35 1.87 4.79
N GLU A 46 -20.84 1.93 6.02
CA GLU A 46 -19.82 2.88 6.45
C GLU A 46 -18.44 2.22 6.49
N VAL A 47 -17.52 2.69 5.66
CA VAL A 47 -16.13 2.21 5.68
C VAL A 47 -15.44 2.70 6.97
N PRO A 48 -14.86 1.81 7.80
CA PRO A 48 -14.19 2.22 9.03
C PRO A 48 -12.94 3.05 8.71
N LYS A 49 -12.74 4.17 9.41
CA LYS A 49 -11.58 5.06 9.18
C LYS A 49 -10.33 4.68 9.97
N ASP A 50 -10.49 3.89 11.03
CA ASP A 50 -9.45 3.54 11.99
C ASP A 50 -9.00 2.07 11.91
N ALA A 51 -9.33 1.42 10.79
CA ALA A 51 -8.98 0.03 10.53
C ALA A 51 -7.46 -0.19 10.63
N THR A 52 -7.09 -1.32 11.23
CA THR A 52 -5.71 -1.79 11.33
C THR A 52 -5.58 -3.08 10.54
N ILE A 53 -4.74 -3.05 9.50
CA ILE A 53 -4.62 -4.11 8.52
C ILE A 53 -3.27 -4.81 8.67
N LEU A 54 -3.26 -6.14 8.60
CA LEU A 54 -2.05 -6.94 8.46
C LEU A 54 -1.86 -7.29 6.98
N ASP A 55 -0.81 -6.76 6.37
CA ASP A 55 -0.40 -7.10 5.00
C ASP A 55 0.69 -8.17 5.03
N ILE A 56 0.33 -9.39 4.62
CA ILE A 56 1.24 -10.54 4.65
C ILE A 56 1.94 -10.69 3.31
N GLY A 57 3.27 -10.55 3.29
CA GLY A 57 4.04 -10.50 2.05
C GLY A 57 3.91 -9.14 1.38
N THR A 58 4.18 -8.08 2.15
CA THR A 58 4.02 -6.68 1.69
C THR A 58 4.95 -6.31 0.54
N GLY A 59 6.01 -7.10 0.35
CA GLY A 59 6.96 -6.93 -0.74
C GLY A 59 7.79 -5.66 -0.63
N ALA A 60 8.68 -5.46 -1.60
CA ALA A 60 9.54 -4.28 -1.68
C ALA A 60 8.78 -2.99 -2.03
N ASN A 61 7.50 -3.10 -2.43
CA ASN A 61 6.75 -2.04 -3.09
C ASN A 61 5.65 -1.40 -2.23
N LEU A 62 5.27 -2.03 -1.11
CA LEU A 62 4.26 -1.54 -0.16
C LEU A 62 2.91 -1.15 -0.80
N ILE A 63 2.52 -1.77 -1.91
CA ILE A 63 1.42 -1.25 -2.73
C ILE A 63 0.09 -1.18 -1.97
N TYR A 64 -0.24 -2.17 -1.15
CA TYR A 64 -1.48 -2.18 -0.36
C TYR A 64 -1.45 -1.16 0.78
N PRO A 65 -0.39 -1.09 1.62
CA PRO A 65 -0.25 -0.03 2.61
C PRO A 65 -0.32 1.38 2.02
N LEU A 66 0.36 1.63 0.89
CA LEU A 66 0.39 2.96 0.27
C LEU A 66 -0.99 3.40 -0.18
N ILE A 67 -1.73 2.54 -0.88
CA ILE A 67 -3.07 2.86 -1.38
C ILE A 67 -4.06 2.97 -0.22
N GLY A 68 -4.11 1.99 0.68
CA GLY A 68 -5.09 1.99 1.77
C GLY A 68 -4.89 3.12 2.79
N ALA A 69 -3.64 3.49 3.06
CA ALA A 69 -3.35 4.64 3.92
C ALA A 69 -3.81 5.95 3.26
N HIS A 70 -3.63 6.10 1.95
CA HIS A 70 -4.06 7.30 1.22
C HIS A 70 -5.59 7.38 1.09
N GLU A 71 -6.23 6.32 0.61
CA GLU A 71 -7.67 6.32 0.28
C GLU A 71 -8.56 6.33 1.53
N TYR A 72 -8.16 5.59 2.57
CA TYR A 72 -9.03 5.32 3.72
C TYR A 72 -8.44 5.74 5.06
N GLY A 73 -7.19 6.23 5.10
CA GLY A 73 -6.53 6.60 6.36
C GLY A 73 -6.18 5.40 7.25
N TRP A 74 -6.21 4.19 6.69
CA TRP A 74 -5.96 2.96 7.45
C TRP A 74 -4.52 2.81 7.90
N ARG A 75 -4.32 2.07 8.99
CA ARG A 75 -3.00 1.73 9.52
C ARG A 75 -2.62 0.33 9.10
N PHE A 76 -1.37 0.14 8.69
CA PHE A 76 -0.88 -1.15 8.20
C PHE A 76 0.30 -1.64 9.03
N THR A 77 0.30 -2.95 9.28
CA THR A 77 1.46 -3.73 9.71
C THR A 77 1.81 -4.67 8.56
N GLY A 78 3.01 -4.55 7.99
CA GLY A 78 3.48 -5.41 6.91
C GLY A 78 4.40 -6.52 7.42
N SER A 79 4.28 -7.74 6.89
CA SER A 79 5.26 -8.81 7.07
C SER A 79 5.94 -9.17 5.75
N GLU A 80 7.23 -9.51 5.83
CA GLU A 80 8.04 -9.89 4.67
C GLU A 80 9.17 -10.81 5.12
N ILE A 81 9.46 -11.84 4.32
CA ILE A 81 10.51 -12.83 4.61
C ILE A 81 11.78 -12.58 3.82
N ASN A 82 11.69 -11.89 2.67
CA ASN A 82 12.84 -11.55 1.86
C ASN A 82 13.56 -10.33 2.45
N PRO A 83 14.83 -10.44 2.88
CA PRO A 83 15.54 -9.34 3.53
C PRO A 83 15.70 -8.08 2.68
N GLN A 84 15.86 -8.23 1.36
CA GLN A 84 16.02 -7.10 0.44
C GLN A 84 14.68 -6.40 0.20
N ALA A 85 13.57 -7.15 0.09
CA ALA A 85 12.24 -6.56 0.07
C ALA A 85 11.93 -5.79 1.35
N PHE A 86 12.24 -6.40 2.51
CA PHE A 86 12.03 -5.77 3.80
C PHE A 86 12.81 -4.46 3.95
N ALA A 87 14.10 -4.44 3.58
CA ALA A 87 14.92 -3.23 3.61
C ALA A 87 14.36 -2.12 2.70
N SER A 88 13.87 -2.50 1.51
CA SER A 88 13.27 -1.57 0.55
C SER A 88 11.95 -0.98 1.06
N ALA A 89 11.09 -1.84 1.62
CA ALA A 89 9.86 -1.43 2.28
C ALA A 89 10.13 -0.44 3.43
N GLN A 90 11.08 -0.76 4.31
CA GLN A 90 11.46 0.15 5.39
C GLN A 90 11.96 1.51 4.87
N ALA A 91 12.78 1.51 3.82
CA ALA A 91 13.24 2.75 3.19
C ALA A 91 12.06 3.57 2.65
N GLY A 92 11.09 2.93 1.99
CA GLY A 92 9.89 3.58 1.47
C GLY A 92 9.03 4.26 2.54
N LEU A 93 8.84 3.60 3.70
CA LEU A 93 8.09 4.17 4.83
C LEU A 93 8.72 5.47 5.36
N SER A 94 10.05 5.52 5.43
CA SER A 94 10.77 6.70 5.93
C SER A 94 10.60 7.95 5.04
N MET A 95 10.28 7.74 3.76
CA MET A 95 10.01 8.81 2.80
C MET A 95 8.55 9.25 2.82
N ALA A 96 7.61 8.34 3.09
CA ALA A 96 6.17 8.61 3.13
C ALA A 96 5.71 9.33 4.41
N THR A 97 6.43 9.19 5.54
CA THR A 97 6.10 9.81 6.83
C THR A 97 6.61 11.24 7.02
N ARG A 98 7.24 11.84 5.99
CA ARG A 98 7.82 13.19 6.03
C ARG A 98 7.03 14.25 5.25
N ALA A 99 5.77 13.98 4.90
CA ALA A 99 4.88 14.93 4.24
C ALA A 99 3.83 15.47 5.22
#